data_AF-A0A3D5G6J2-F1
#
_entry.id   AF-A0A3D5G6J2-F1
#
_cell.length_a   1.000
_cell.length_b   1.000
_cell.length_c   1.000
_cell.angle_alpha   90.00
_cell.angle_beta   90.00
_cell.angle_gamma   90.00
#
_symmetry.space_group_name_H-M   'P 1'
#
loop_
_entity.id
_entity.type
_entity.pdbx_description
1 polymer ?
#
loop_
_entity_poly.entity_id
_entity_poly.type
_entity_poly.pdbx_seq_one_letter_code
_entity_poly.pdbx_strand_id
1 'polypeptide(L)'
;MIIDDSSLDSDSANVARRANLASLELAGTKSADRAAALQAMALALKRRQNEILEANTLDLEASRDMAIPELIVDWLKLTPERIKTTVQILQRLGEMPDPIGRVINASYQVDRCQVYCQSLPLGAIALIYEAFPELGAIAAGLCLK
;
A
#
# COMPACT_ATOMS: atom_id res chain seq x y z
N MET A 1 23.70 -17.43 26.40
CA MET A 1 23.89 -16.01 26.09
C MET A 1 22.51 -15.47 25.77
N ILE A 2 21.85 -14.93 26.80
CA ILE A 2 20.51 -14.34 26.69
C ILE A 2 20.72 -13.03 25.95
N ILE A 3 20.14 -12.92 24.75
CA ILE A 3 20.10 -11.65 24.04
C ILE A 3 19.11 -10.79 24.81
N ASP A 4 19.63 -9.69 25.34
CA ASP A 4 18.89 -8.68 26.10
C ASP A 4 17.81 -8.08 25.20
N ASP A 5 16.54 -8.40 25.51
CA ASP A 5 15.34 -8.00 24.76
C ASP A 5 14.89 -6.55 25.10
N SER A 6 15.74 -5.80 25.80
CA SER A 6 15.39 -4.50 26.40
C SER A 6 15.66 -3.29 25.49
N SER A 7 15.99 -3.49 24.21
CA SER A 7 16.28 -2.40 23.26
C SER A 7 15.41 -2.41 22.00
N LEU A 8 14.37 -3.26 21.94
CA LEU A 8 13.42 -3.34 20.82
C LEU A 8 12.17 -2.46 21.00
N ASP A 9 12.21 -1.51 21.93
CA ASP A 9 11.20 -0.44 22.04
C ASP A 9 11.44 0.67 21.01
N SER A 10 11.83 0.27 19.78
CA SER A 10 11.90 1.17 18.64
C SER A 10 10.50 1.32 18.06
N ASP A 11 10.10 2.55 17.79
CA ASP A 11 8.80 2.89 17.17
C ASP A 11 8.52 2.02 15.93
N SER A 12 9.57 1.65 15.17
CA SER A 12 9.50 0.77 14.01
C SER A 12 9.08 -0.67 14.32
N ALA A 13 9.59 -1.29 15.38
CA ALA A 13 9.17 -2.64 15.78
C ALA A 13 7.68 -2.66 16.20
N ASN A 14 7.23 -1.60 16.86
CA ASN A 14 5.83 -1.44 17.23
C ASN A 14 4.93 -1.22 16.01
N VAL A 15 5.35 -0.39 15.03
CA VAL A 15 4.66 -0.21 13.75
C VAL A 15 4.54 -1.53 12.99
N ALA A 16 5.62 -2.31 12.90
CA ALA A 16 5.62 -3.61 12.23
C ALA A 16 4.66 -4.60 12.91
N ARG A 17 4.66 -4.65 14.25
CA ARG A 17 3.73 -5.49 15.02
C ARG A 17 2.27 -5.09 14.78
N ARG A 18 1.96 -3.78 14.79
CA ARG A 18 0.61 -3.29 14.50
C ARG A 18 0.17 -3.62 13.07
N ALA A 19 1.05 -3.46 12.09
CA ALA A 19 0.78 -3.82 10.70
C ALA A 19 0.51 -5.32 10.56
N ASN A 20 1.28 -6.17 11.24
CA ASN A 20 1.06 -7.61 11.23
C ASN A 20 -0.31 -7.99 11.82
N LEU A 21 -0.67 -7.43 12.97
CA LEU A 21 -1.99 -7.67 13.59
C LEU A 21 -3.14 -7.19 12.70
N ALA A 22 -3.03 -5.99 12.12
CA ALA A 22 -4.03 -5.45 11.21
C ALA A 22 -4.15 -6.29 9.92
N SER A 23 -3.05 -6.89 9.44
CA SER A 23 -3.09 -7.74 8.25
C SER A 23 -3.94 -9.00 8.44
N LEU A 24 -3.98 -9.55 9.67
CA LEU A 24 -4.81 -10.70 10.01
C LEU A 24 -6.29 -10.33 9.99
N GLU A 25 -6.64 -9.17 10.54
CA GLU A 25 -8.01 -8.64 10.49
C GLU A 25 -8.43 -8.34 9.05
N LEU A 26 -7.55 -7.68 8.28
CA LEU A 26 -7.80 -7.31 6.89
C LEU A 26 -8.05 -8.53 6.00
N ALA A 27 -7.29 -9.62 6.21
CA ALA A 27 -7.45 -10.87 5.47
C ALA A 27 -8.85 -11.49 5.62
N GLY A 28 -9.56 -11.21 6.72
CA GLY A 28 -10.91 -11.70 6.99
C GLY A 28 -12.05 -10.82 6.46
N THR A 29 -11.73 -9.64 5.91
CA THR A 29 -12.75 -8.68 5.44
C THR A 29 -13.38 -9.11 4.11
N LYS A 30 -14.54 -8.55 3.76
CA LYS A 30 -15.18 -8.83 2.47
C LYS A 30 -14.53 -8.02 1.36
N SER A 31 -14.49 -8.59 0.16
CA SER A 31 -14.06 -7.89 -1.07
C SER A 31 -14.72 -6.52 -1.24
N ALA A 32 -16.02 -6.44 -0.95
CA ALA A 32 -16.81 -5.21 -1.07
C ALA A 32 -16.34 -4.11 -0.10
N ASP A 33 -15.92 -4.47 1.11
CA ASP A 33 -15.45 -3.52 2.11
C ASP A 33 -14.09 -2.94 1.70
N ARG A 34 -13.17 -3.80 1.20
CA ARG A 34 -11.87 -3.37 0.68
C ARG A 34 -12.03 -2.51 -0.58
N ALA A 35 -12.93 -2.87 -1.48
CA ALA A 35 -13.27 -2.06 -2.65
C ALA A 35 -13.85 -0.69 -2.25
N ALA A 36 -14.76 -0.65 -1.27
CA ALA A 36 -15.31 0.61 -0.76
C ALA A 36 -14.22 1.49 -0.13
N ALA A 37 -13.28 0.90 0.61
CA ALA A 37 -12.14 1.62 1.16
C ALA A 37 -11.24 2.22 0.07
N LEU A 38 -10.98 1.51 -1.03
CA LEU A 38 -10.25 2.05 -2.20
C LEU A 38 -10.98 3.23 -2.84
N GLN A 39 -12.31 3.15 -2.98
CA GLN A 39 -13.11 4.27 -3.49
C GLN A 39 -13.08 5.47 -2.54
N ALA A 40 -13.10 5.23 -1.22
CA ALA A 40 -12.97 6.28 -0.22
C ALA A 40 -11.58 6.95 -0.28
N MET A 41 -10.49 6.18 -0.43
CA MET A 41 -9.14 6.72 -0.64
C MET A 41 -9.08 7.60 -1.90
N ALA A 42 -9.61 7.12 -3.02
CA ALA A 42 -9.66 7.87 -4.28
C ALA A 42 -10.44 9.19 -4.14
N LEU A 43 -11.60 9.16 -3.46
CA LEU A 43 -12.40 10.35 -3.20
C LEU A 43 -11.67 11.34 -2.27
N ALA A 44 -10.99 10.85 -1.24
CA ALA A 44 -10.24 11.68 -0.30
C ALA A 44 -9.09 12.41 -1.00
N LEU A 45 -8.30 11.70 -1.83
CA LEU A 45 -7.24 12.31 -2.64
C LEU A 45 -7.78 13.38 -3.57
N LYS A 46 -8.90 13.11 -4.25
CA LYS A 46 -9.53 14.09 -5.14
C LYS A 46 -10.02 15.33 -4.39
N ARG A 47 -10.65 15.17 -3.23
CA ARG A 47 -11.18 16.28 -2.43
C ARG A 47 -10.08 17.16 -1.84
N ARG A 48 -8.97 16.55 -1.43
CA ARG A 48 -7.83 17.23 -0.80
C ARG A 48 -6.69 17.52 -1.78
N GLN A 49 -6.94 17.46 -3.08
CA GLN A 49 -5.91 17.64 -4.11
C GLN A 49 -5.09 18.93 -3.89
N ASN A 50 -5.77 20.05 -3.60
CA ASN A 50 -5.10 21.32 -3.39
C ASN A 50 -4.22 21.32 -2.14
N GLU A 51 -4.71 20.77 -1.02
CA GLU A 51 -3.92 20.62 0.22
C GLU A 51 -2.67 19.78 0.00
N ILE A 52 -2.79 18.69 -0.78
CA ILE A 52 -1.67 17.79 -1.08
C ILE A 52 -0.63 18.49 -1.97
N LEU A 53 -1.06 19.24 -2.99
CA LEU A 53 -0.15 19.98 -3.88
C LEU A 53 0.55 21.14 -3.16
N GLU A 54 -0.15 21.82 -2.25
CA GLU A 54 0.43 22.84 -1.39
C GLU A 54 1.52 22.25 -0.48
N ALA A 55 1.23 21.12 0.18
CA ALA A 55 2.23 20.41 0.99
C ALA A 55 3.45 19.96 0.14
N ASN A 56 3.23 19.41 -1.05
CA ASN A 56 4.33 19.03 -1.94
C ASN A 56 5.17 20.23 -2.41
N THR A 57 4.55 21.42 -2.54
CA THR A 57 5.30 22.64 -2.88
C THR A 57 6.28 23.00 -1.77
N LEU A 58 5.90 22.85 -0.50
CA LEU A 58 6.81 23.07 0.63
C LEU A 58 7.97 22.05 0.63
N ASP A 59 7.69 20.79 0.29
CA ASP A 59 8.75 19.76 0.16
C ASP A 59 9.74 20.10 -0.97
N LEU A 60 9.23 20.60 -2.11
CA LEU A 60 10.06 21.03 -3.24
C LEU A 60 10.90 22.26 -2.89
N GLU A 61 10.37 23.21 -2.12
CA GLU A 61 11.13 24.36 -1.64
C GLU A 61 12.26 23.91 -0.71
N ALA A 62 11.97 23.06 0.28
CA ALA A 62 12.97 22.51 1.18
C ALA A 62 14.06 21.70 0.44
N SER A 63 13.70 21.00 -0.65
CA SER A 63 14.64 20.22 -1.46
C SER A 63 15.69 21.09 -2.18
N ARG A 64 15.34 22.33 -2.53
CA ARG A 64 16.24 23.28 -3.19
C ARG A 64 17.36 23.73 -2.25
N ASP A 65 17.03 23.94 -0.97
CA ASP A 65 18.01 24.33 0.05
C ASP A 65 19.01 23.21 0.36
N MET A 66 18.64 21.96 0.08
CA MET A 66 19.46 20.77 0.31
C MET A 66 20.35 20.37 -0.89
N ALA A 67 20.40 21.16 -1.96
CA ALA A 67 21.17 20.89 -3.18
C ALA A 67 20.90 19.50 -3.80
N ILE A 68 19.65 19.05 -3.74
CA ILE A 68 19.21 17.76 -4.31
C ILE A 68 19.30 17.81 -5.85
N PRO A 69 19.76 16.72 -6.51
CA PRO A 69 19.79 16.64 -7.97
C PRO A 69 18.44 16.95 -8.63
N GLU A 70 18.46 17.72 -9.73
CA GLU A 70 17.25 18.17 -10.45
C GLU A 70 16.33 17.01 -10.86
N LEU A 71 16.92 15.87 -11.28
CA LEU A 71 16.17 14.66 -11.61
C LEU A 71 15.31 14.12 -10.44
N ILE A 72 15.82 14.19 -9.21
CA ILE A 72 15.10 13.73 -8.02
C ILE A 72 13.98 14.74 -7.67
N VAL A 73 14.23 16.03 -7.86
CA VAL A 73 13.20 17.09 -7.70
C VAL A 73 12.05 16.86 -8.68
N ASP A 74 12.34 16.51 -9.93
CA ASP A 74 11.31 16.16 -10.93
C ASP A 74 10.48 14.93 -10.51
N TRP A 75 11.12 13.93 -9.90
CA TRP A 75 10.41 12.77 -9.37
C TRP A 75 9.55 13.11 -8.15
N LEU A 76 10.03 13.99 -7.27
CA LEU A 76 9.32 14.47 -6.08
C LEU A 76 8.13 15.36 -6.43
N LYS A 77 8.18 16.05 -7.58
CA LYS A 77 7.15 16.98 -8.00
C LYS A 77 5.84 16.28 -8.31
N LEU A 78 4.84 16.55 -7.50
CA LEU A 78 3.48 16.10 -7.70
C LEU A 78 2.71 17.10 -8.57
N THR A 79 1.93 16.60 -9.53
CA THR A 79 1.08 17.44 -10.39
C THR A 79 -0.39 17.00 -10.29
N PRO A 80 -1.35 17.88 -10.65
CA PRO A 80 -2.75 17.50 -10.74
C PRO A 80 -2.99 16.24 -11.58
N GLU A 81 -2.23 16.07 -12.67
CA GLU A 81 -2.31 14.91 -13.56
C GLU A 81 -1.83 13.62 -12.88
N ARG A 82 -0.74 13.69 -12.10
CA ARG A 82 -0.25 12.54 -11.33
C ARG A 82 -1.27 12.11 -10.28
N ILE A 83 -1.83 13.07 -9.52
CA ILE A 83 -2.90 12.77 -8.55
C ILE A 83 -4.12 12.17 -9.24
N LYS A 84 -4.56 12.75 -10.36
CA LYS A 84 -5.68 12.22 -11.15
C LYS A 84 -5.43 10.78 -11.59
N THR A 85 -4.21 10.48 -12.03
CA THR A 85 -3.79 9.12 -12.42
C THR A 85 -3.83 8.18 -11.22
N THR A 86 -3.33 8.59 -10.06
CA THR A 86 -3.42 7.82 -8.81
C THR A 86 -4.86 7.51 -8.42
N VAL A 87 -5.75 8.51 -8.49
CA VAL A 87 -7.19 8.33 -8.24
C VAL A 87 -7.77 7.29 -9.18
N GLN A 88 -7.46 7.35 -10.49
CA GLN A 88 -7.93 6.37 -11.48
C GLN A 88 -7.40 4.96 -11.19
N ILE A 89 -6.13 4.83 -10.77
CA ILE A 89 -5.54 3.54 -10.39
C ILE A 89 -6.30 2.94 -9.20
N LEU A 90 -6.54 3.72 -8.14
CA LEU A 90 -7.27 3.26 -6.97
C LEU A 90 -8.72 2.85 -7.30
N GLN A 91 -9.40 3.62 -8.15
CA GLN A 91 -10.73 3.27 -8.63
C GLN A 91 -10.74 1.94 -9.37
N ARG A 92 -9.78 1.75 -10.30
CA ARG A 92 -9.63 0.52 -11.07
C ARG A 92 -9.29 -0.68 -10.20
N LEU A 93 -8.46 -0.52 -9.16
CA LEU A 93 -8.17 -1.58 -8.19
C LEU A 93 -9.45 -2.03 -7.45
N GLY A 94 -10.34 -1.09 -7.14
CA GLY A 94 -11.64 -1.40 -6.52
C GLY A 94 -12.57 -2.23 -7.42
N GLU A 95 -12.44 -2.11 -8.73
CA GLU A 95 -13.24 -2.84 -9.73
C GLU A 95 -12.69 -4.23 -10.06
N MET A 96 -11.43 -4.51 -9.71
CA MET A 96 -10.79 -5.79 -10.03
C MET A 96 -11.41 -6.95 -9.23
N PRO A 97 -11.44 -8.17 -9.79
CA PRO A 97 -11.80 -9.37 -9.04
C PRO A 97 -10.96 -9.52 -7.79
N ASP A 98 -11.55 -10.09 -6.73
CA ASP A 98 -10.82 -10.36 -5.50
C ASP A 98 -9.68 -11.38 -5.73
N PRO A 99 -8.42 -11.03 -5.47
CA PRO A 99 -7.33 -11.98 -5.56
C PRO A 99 -7.32 -12.97 -4.38
N ILE A 100 -7.98 -12.66 -3.26
CA ILE A 100 -7.95 -13.47 -2.03
C ILE A 100 -8.94 -14.64 -2.12
N GLY A 101 -8.50 -15.82 -1.68
CA GLY A 101 -9.38 -16.99 -1.52
C GLY A 101 -9.67 -17.74 -2.83
N ARG A 102 -9.02 -17.38 -3.93
CA ARG A 102 -9.15 -18.04 -5.23
C ARG A 102 -8.58 -19.45 -5.15
N VAL A 103 -9.42 -20.44 -5.42
CA VAL A 103 -9.02 -21.85 -5.50
C VAL A 103 -8.33 -22.12 -6.84
N ILE A 104 -7.18 -22.78 -6.77
CA ILE A 104 -6.37 -23.23 -7.89
C ILE A 104 -6.31 -24.76 -7.78
N ASN A 105 -6.78 -25.45 -8.82
CA ASN A 105 -6.76 -26.91 -8.83
C ASN A 105 -5.32 -27.41 -8.75
N ALA A 106 -5.07 -28.32 -7.80
CA ALA A 106 -3.78 -28.97 -7.70
C ALA A 106 -3.60 -29.98 -8.84
N SER A 107 -2.40 -30.06 -9.39
CA SER A 107 -2.09 -30.92 -10.55
C SER A 107 -2.07 -32.41 -10.23
N TYR A 108 -2.06 -32.79 -8.95
CA TYR A 108 -1.99 -34.17 -8.49
C TYR A 108 -3.08 -34.46 -7.47
N GLN A 109 -3.67 -35.65 -7.59
CA GLN A 109 -4.66 -36.18 -6.67
C GLN A 109 -4.04 -37.36 -5.94
N VAL A 110 -4.13 -37.39 -4.62
CA VAL A 110 -3.77 -38.56 -3.82
C VAL A 110 -5.05 -39.39 -3.66
N ASP A 111 -4.97 -40.70 -3.83
CA ASP A 111 -6.15 -41.57 -3.75
C ASP A 111 -6.94 -41.32 -2.47
N ARG A 112 -8.25 -41.08 -2.63
CA ARG A 112 -9.24 -40.74 -1.58
C ARG A 112 -9.08 -39.37 -0.92
N CYS A 113 -8.25 -38.46 -1.45
CA CYS A 113 -8.12 -37.07 -0.98
C CYS A 113 -8.37 -36.07 -2.12
N GLN A 114 -9.03 -34.95 -1.80
CA GLN A 114 -9.13 -33.80 -2.70
C GLN A 114 -8.05 -32.78 -2.32
N VAL A 115 -7.20 -32.41 -3.28
CA VAL A 115 -6.11 -31.44 -3.08
C VAL A 115 -6.43 -30.17 -3.85
N TYR A 116 -6.23 -29.02 -3.22
CA TYR A 116 -6.35 -27.71 -3.86
C TYR A 116 -5.31 -26.75 -3.28
N CYS A 117 -4.95 -25.75 -4.08
CA CYS A 117 -4.21 -24.58 -3.63
C CYS A 117 -5.16 -23.40 -3.51
N GLN A 118 -4.91 -22.48 -2.59
CA GLN A 118 -5.71 -21.26 -2.44
C GLN A 118 -4.79 -20.05 -2.31
N SER A 119 -5.16 -18.95 -2.95
CA SER A 119 -4.46 -17.67 -2.77
C SER A 119 -4.76 -17.09 -1.39
N LEU A 120 -3.70 -16.69 -0.69
CA LEU A 120 -3.76 -16.01 0.60
C LEU A 120 -2.91 -14.73 0.54
N PRO A 121 -3.23 -13.70 1.35
CA PRO A 121 -2.37 -12.53 1.49
C PRO A 121 -0.99 -12.91 2.03
N LEU A 122 0.04 -12.15 1.64
CA LEU A 122 1.38 -12.31 2.19
C LEU A 122 1.48 -11.90 3.68
N GLY A 123 0.58 -11.03 4.15
CA GLY A 123 0.60 -10.45 5.49
C GLY A 123 0.99 -8.98 5.46
N ALA A 124 1.95 -8.58 6.30
CA ALA A 124 2.47 -7.21 6.33
C ALA A 124 3.50 -6.97 5.21
N ILE A 125 3.38 -5.83 4.52
CA ILE A 125 4.29 -5.42 3.46
C ILE A 125 4.98 -4.12 3.89
N ALA A 126 6.31 -4.12 3.87
CA ALA A 126 7.11 -2.91 4.06
C ALA A 126 7.48 -2.32 2.69
N LEU A 127 7.15 -1.05 2.48
CA LEU A 127 7.52 -0.30 1.28
C LEU A 127 8.63 0.68 1.63
N ILE A 128 9.78 0.55 0.97
CA ILE A 128 10.88 1.52 1.01
C ILE A 128 10.99 2.10 -0.39
N TYR A 129 10.83 3.41 -0.51
CA TYR A 129 10.86 4.11 -1.79
C TYR A 129 11.55 5.47 -1.63
N GLU A 130 12.02 5.99 -2.76
CA GLU A 130 12.67 7.29 -2.86
C GLU A 130 11.90 8.15 -3.88
N ALA A 131 11.61 9.40 -3.51
CA ALA A 131 10.80 10.34 -4.31
C ALA A 131 9.38 9.82 -4.61
N PHE A 132 8.86 10.07 -5.82
CA PHE A 132 7.55 9.62 -6.34
C PHE A 132 6.43 9.55 -5.29
N PRO A 133 5.95 10.69 -4.75
CA PRO A 133 5.03 10.73 -3.61
C PRO A 133 3.75 9.90 -3.81
N GLU A 134 3.30 9.74 -5.05
CA GLU A 134 2.12 8.96 -5.37
C GLU A 134 2.27 7.44 -5.10
N LEU A 135 3.50 6.92 -5.05
CA LEU A 135 3.74 5.48 -4.84
C LEU A 135 3.22 5.01 -3.50
N GLY A 136 3.28 5.85 -2.46
CA GLY A 136 2.73 5.50 -1.15
C GLY A 136 1.23 5.19 -1.22
N ALA A 137 0.46 6.02 -1.93
CA ALA A 137 -0.98 5.82 -2.09
C ALA A 137 -1.29 4.61 -2.99
N ILE A 138 -0.56 4.44 -4.10
CA ILE A 138 -0.73 3.30 -5.01
C ILE A 138 -0.41 1.98 -4.31
N ALA A 139 0.71 1.91 -3.61
CA ALA A 139 1.13 0.73 -2.88
C ALA A 139 0.17 0.39 -1.74
N ALA A 140 -0.31 1.38 -0.99
CA ALA A 140 -1.34 1.16 0.02
C ALA A 140 -2.63 0.58 -0.61
N GLY A 141 -3.04 1.10 -1.77
CA GLY A 141 -4.17 0.55 -2.51
C GLY A 141 -3.97 -0.88 -2.99
N LEU A 142 -2.77 -1.22 -3.47
CA LEU A 142 -2.42 -2.59 -3.86
C LEU A 142 -2.38 -3.54 -2.66
N CYS A 143 -1.85 -3.10 -1.52
CA CYS A 143 -1.80 -3.92 -0.30
C CYS A 143 -3.20 -4.16 0.30
N LEU A 144 -4.12 -3.23 0.06
CA LEU A 144 -5.51 -3.35 0.51
C LEU A 144 -6.33 -4.27 -0.40
N LYS A 145 -5.92 -4.53 -1.64
CA LYS A 145 -6.70 -5.32 -2.60
C LYS A 145 -6.37 -6.81 -2.52
#